data_AF-A0A3D0PGG1-F1
#
_entry.id   AF-A0A3D0PGG1-F1
#
_cell.length_a   1.000
_cell.length_b   1.000
_cell.length_c   1.000
_cell.angle_alpha   90.00
_cell.angle_beta   90.00
_cell.angle_gamma   90.00
#
_symmetry.space_group_name_H-M   'P 1'
#
loop_
_entity.id
_entity.type
_entity.pdbx_description
1 polymer ?
#
loop_
_entity_poly.entity_id
_entity_poly.type
_entity_poly.pdbx_seq_one_letter_code
_entity_poly.pdbx_strand_id
1 'polypeptide(L)'
;MKGRVFLENDLTTALKDVGDIQLLVFTGNFTGVDTQTDLLIAGKDIETHRLRQILENFSLTVAHEIRYTVLSASDYEYRREIADKFLQEIFRNKNIVLVDKFGTW
;
A
#
# COMPACT_ATOMS: atom_id res chain seq x y z
N MET A 1 18.04 2.98 10.40
CA MET A 1 17.87 2.40 9.04
C MET A 1 17.47 0.93 9.08
N LYS A 2 18.18 0.03 9.80
CA LYS A 2 17.83 -1.42 9.88
C LYS A 2 16.42 -1.71 10.44
N GLY A 3 15.93 -0.94 11.42
CA GLY A 3 14.61 -1.14 12.02
C GLY A 3 13.43 -0.91 11.06
N ARG A 4 13.50 0.11 10.18
CA ARG A 4 12.43 0.37 9.20
C ARG A 4 12.34 -0.73 8.14
N VAL A 5 13.47 -1.16 7.60
CA VAL A 5 13.51 -2.24 6.59
C VAL A 5 12.96 -3.54 7.16
N PHE A 6 13.26 -3.85 8.42
CA PHE A 6 12.70 -5.01 9.10
C PHE A 6 11.17 -4.92 9.25
N LEU A 7 10.68 -3.76 9.72
CA LEU A 7 9.25 -3.46 9.82
C LEU A 7 8.52 -3.56 8.48
N GLU A 8 9.12 -3.03 7.40
CA GLU A 8 8.56 -3.11 6.04
C GLU A 8 8.47 -4.57 5.55
N ASN A 9 9.49 -5.40 5.82
CA ASN A 9 9.48 -6.82 5.45
C ASN A 9 8.42 -7.61 6.24
N ASP A 10 8.29 -7.36 7.54
CA ASP A 10 7.29 -8.02 8.39
C ASP A 10 5.87 -7.67 7.92
N LEU A 11 5.62 -6.38 7.66
CA LEU A 11 4.32 -5.94 7.14
C LEU A 11 4.04 -6.53 5.77
N THR A 12 5.00 -6.49 4.84
CA THR A 12 4.85 -7.08 3.50
C THR A 12 4.53 -8.57 3.58
N THR A 13 5.17 -9.29 4.51
CA THR A 13 4.93 -10.72 4.70
C THR A 13 3.53 -10.97 5.24
N ALA A 14 3.08 -10.20 6.25
CA ALA A 14 1.73 -10.32 6.79
C ALA A 14 0.64 -10.02 5.74
N LEU A 15 0.90 -9.07 4.84
CA LEU A 15 -0.03 -8.68 3.79
C LEU A 15 -0.22 -9.73 2.69
N LYS A 16 0.71 -10.70 2.53
CA LYS A 16 0.59 -11.75 1.50
C LYS A 16 -0.66 -12.61 1.63
N ASP A 17 -1.20 -12.74 2.84
CA ASP A 17 -2.35 -13.61 3.12
C ASP A 17 -3.69 -12.87 3.07
N VAL A 18 -3.70 -11.60 2.63
CA VAL A 18 -4.91 -10.76 2.59
C VAL A 18 -5.72 -10.98 1.31
N GLY A 19 -5.15 -11.62 0.29
CA GLY A 19 -5.81 -11.88 -1.00
C GLY A 19 -4.81 -11.88 -2.15
N ASP A 20 -5.28 -11.79 -3.39
CA ASP A 20 -4.40 -11.61 -4.55
C ASP A 20 -3.99 -10.15 -4.70
N ILE A 21 -2.98 -9.74 -3.94
CA ILE A 21 -2.35 -8.43 -4.08
C ILE A 21 -1.57 -8.41 -5.40
N GLN A 22 -1.99 -7.52 -6.30
CA GLN A 22 -1.35 -7.29 -7.60
C GLN A 22 -0.51 -6.01 -7.62
N LEU A 23 -0.78 -5.08 -6.71
CA LEU A 23 0.01 -3.88 -6.47
C LEU A 23 0.10 -3.60 -4.97
N LEU A 24 1.31 -3.33 -4.47
CA LEU A 24 1.55 -2.86 -3.12
C LEU A 24 2.58 -1.73 -3.15
N VAL A 25 2.17 -0.55 -2.70
CA VAL A 25 3.01 0.64 -2.68
C VAL A 25 3.01 1.25 -1.29
N PHE A 26 4.20 1.50 -0.76
CA PHE A 26 4.41 2.26 0.47
C PHE A 26 4.73 3.71 0.10
N THR A 27 4.07 4.67 0.73
CA THR A 27 4.31 6.11 0.56
C THR A 27 4.07 6.81 1.89
N GLY A 28 3.73 8.10 1.89
CA GLY A 28 3.34 8.83 3.09
C GLY A 28 4.37 8.71 4.21
N ASN A 29 3.91 8.34 5.40
CA ASN A 29 4.71 8.15 6.60
C ASN A 29 5.87 7.16 6.44
N PHE A 30 5.71 6.11 5.61
CA PHE A 30 6.78 5.14 5.35
C PHE A 30 7.96 5.78 4.61
N THR A 31 7.71 6.82 3.82
CA THR A 31 8.74 7.47 3.01
C THR A 31 9.09 8.90 3.46
N GLY A 32 8.31 9.48 4.38
CA GLY A 32 8.50 10.80 4.96
C GLY A 32 7.89 11.94 4.13
N VAL A 33 6.86 11.63 3.33
CA VAL A 33 6.09 12.62 2.56
C VAL A 33 4.68 12.73 3.13
N ASP A 34 4.04 13.88 2.96
CA ASP A 34 2.62 14.03 3.29
C ASP A 34 1.79 13.71 2.06
N THR A 35 1.09 12.57 2.11
CA THR A 35 0.19 12.07 1.06
C THR A 35 -1.13 11.65 1.68
N GLN A 36 -2.17 11.49 0.85
CA GLN A 36 -3.50 11.10 1.34
C GLN A 36 -3.58 9.66 1.88
N THR A 37 -2.62 8.80 1.55
CA THR A 37 -2.50 7.43 2.05
C THR A 37 -1.05 7.12 2.39
N ASP A 38 -0.79 6.16 3.27
CA ASP A 38 0.54 5.61 3.54
C ASP A 38 0.76 4.28 2.80
N LEU A 39 -0.34 3.56 2.50
CA LEU A 39 -0.35 2.31 1.75
C LEU A 39 -1.37 2.38 0.61
N LEU A 40 -0.95 1.99 -0.60
CA LEU A 40 -1.85 1.73 -1.72
C LEU A 40 -1.79 0.24 -2.07
N ILE A 41 -2.94 -0.40 -2.07
CA ILE A 41 -3.11 -1.81 -2.41
C ILE A 41 -4.10 -1.91 -3.57
N ALA A 42 -3.74 -2.66 -4.60
CA ALA A 42 -4.68 -3.04 -5.65
C ALA A 42 -4.60 -4.54 -5.94
N GLY A 43 -5.74 -5.18 -6.20
CA GLY A 43 -5.77 -6.61 -6.43
C GLY A 43 -7.16 -7.21 -6.52
N LYS A 44 -7.23 -8.54 -6.42
CA LYS A 44 -8.46 -9.32 -6.46
C LYS A 44 -8.71 -9.95 -5.10
N ASP A 45 -10.00 -10.05 -4.74
CA ASP A 45 -10.46 -10.75 -3.54
C ASP A 45 -9.73 -10.32 -2.25
N ILE A 46 -9.45 -9.01 -2.13
CA ILE A 46 -8.76 -8.44 -0.97
C ILE A 46 -9.70 -8.49 0.25
N GLU A 47 -9.33 -9.28 1.25
CA GLU A 47 -10.00 -9.41 2.53
C GLU A 47 -9.79 -8.16 3.40
N THR A 48 -10.57 -7.11 3.15
CA THR A 48 -10.44 -5.81 3.83
C THR A 48 -10.54 -5.88 5.36
N HIS A 49 -11.27 -6.86 5.91
CA HIS A 49 -11.33 -7.09 7.36
C HIS A 49 -9.99 -7.59 7.91
N ARG A 50 -9.39 -8.59 7.27
CA ARG A 50 -8.08 -9.13 7.64
C ARG A 50 -6.98 -8.09 7.46
N LEU A 51 -7.03 -7.32 6.37
CA LEU A 51 -6.14 -6.18 6.15
C LEU A 51 -6.17 -5.20 7.32
N ARG A 52 -7.38 -4.78 7.71
CA ARG A 52 -7.57 -3.84 8.81
C ARG A 52 -6.94 -4.37 10.10
N GLN A 53 -7.21 -5.63 10.45
CA GLN A 53 -6.63 -6.25 11.64
C GLN A 53 -5.09 -6.27 11.63
N ILE A 54 -4.48 -6.59 10.48
CA ILE A 54 -3.02 -6.56 10.32
C ILE A 54 -2.48 -5.15 10.53
N LEU A 55 -3.11 -4.14 9.92
CA LEU A 55 -2.67 -2.75 10.01
C LEU A 55 -2.89 -2.17 11.41
N GLU A 56 -3.99 -2.51 12.10
CA GLU A 56 -4.24 -2.15 13.49
C GLU A 56 -3.21 -2.76 14.45
N ASN A 57 -2.85 -4.03 14.26
CA ASN A 57 -1.80 -4.67 15.06
C ASN A 57 -0.43 -4.02 14.81
N PHE A 58 -0.16 -3.63 13.56
CA PHE A 58 1.09 -2.98 13.21
C PHE A 58 1.17 -1.55 13.73
N SER A 59 0.06 -0.79 13.71
CA SER A 59 0.00 0.59 14.20
C SER A 59 0.35 0.70 15.69
N LEU A 60 -0.01 -0.31 16.49
CA LEU A 60 0.40 -0.43 17.89
C LEU A 60 1.93 -0.52 18.07
N THR A 61 2.62 -1.16 17.12
CA THR A 61 4.08 -1.33 17.16
C THR A 61 4.81 -0.05 16.78
N VAL A 62 4.26 0.71 15.82
CA VAL A 62 4.88 1.96 15.33
C VAL A 62 4.36 3.23 16.00
N ALA A 63 3.40 3.09 16.94
CA ALA A 63 2.74 4.18 17.65
C ALA A 63 2.16 5.28 16.73
N HIS A 64 1.69 4.88 15.54
CA HIS A 64 1.15 5.78 14.54
C HIS A 64 0.07 5.08 13.73
N GLU A 65 -1.01 5.78 13.42
CA GLU A 65 -2.07 5.27 12.55
C GLU A 65 -1.55 5.12 11.12
N ILE A 66 -1.94 4.03 10.44
CA ILE A 66 -1.55 3.76 9.06
C ILE A 66 -2.75 4.02 8.16
N ARG A 67 -2.66 5.05 7.33
CA ARG A 67 -3.70 5.34 6.33
C ARG A 67 -3.49 4.40 5.14
N TYR A 68 -4.56 3.77 4.68
CA TYR A 68 -4.48 2.84 3.57
C TYR A 68 -5.64 3.03 2.59
N THR A 69 -5.37 2.73 1.31
CA THR A 69 -6.37 2.71 0.24
C THR A 69 -6.32 1.35 -0.45
N VAL A 70 -7.49 0.75 -0.63
CA VAL A 70 -7.67 -0.52 -1.36
C VAL A 70 -8.46 -0.23 -2.62
N LEU A 71 -7.95 -0.68 -3.76
CA LEU A 71 -8.63 -0.65 -5.04
C LEU A 71 -8.83 -2.09 -5.54
N SER A 72 -9.94 -2.34 -6.23
CA SER A 72 -10.01 -3.53 -7.08
C SER A 72 -8.99 -3.41 -8.22
N ALA A 73 -8.59 -4.55 -8.79
CA ALA A 73 -7.72 -4.56 -9.96
C ALA A 73 -8.27 -3.69 -11.10
N SER A 74 -9.59 -3.81 -11.37
CA SER A 74 -10.28 -3.01 -12.39
C SER A 74 -10.31 -1.53 -12.07
N ASP A 75 -10.54 -1.13 -10.81
CA ASP A 75 -10.55 0.29 -10.43
C ASP A 75 -9.16 0.91 -10.57
N TYR A 76 -8.11 0.18 -10.21
CA TYR A 76 -6.74 0.65 -10.38
C TYR A 76 -6.38 0.84 -11.85
N GLU A 77 -6.66 -0.17 -12.69
CA GLU A 77 -6.40 -0.09 -14.13
C GLU A 77 -7.17 1.06 -14.78
N TYR A 78 -8.47 1.19 -14.48
CA TYR A 78 -9.30 2.28 -14.97
C TYR A 78 -8.75 3.65 -14.55
N ARG A 79 -8.46 3.83 -13.24
CA ARG A 79 -7.89 5.09 -12.72
C ARG A 79 -6.55 5.42 -13.36
N ARG A 80 -5.73 4.41 -13.65
CA ARG A 80 -4.45 4.58 -14.34
C ARG A 80 -4.66 5.07 -15.77
N GLU A 81 -5.60 4.47 -16.51
CA GLU A 81 -5.92 4.86 -17.90
C GLU A 81 -6.36 6.31 -18.01
N ILE A 82 -7.15 6.79 -17.05
CA ILE A 82 -7.64 8.18 -17.03
C ILE A 82 -6.66 9.16 -16.34
N ALA A 83 -5.45 8.72 -16.01
CA ALA A 83 -4.46 9.50 -15.27
C ALA A 83 -5.03 10.13 -13.98
N ASP A 84 -5.73 9.33 -13.19
CA ASP A 84 -6.38 9.73 -11.93
C ASP A 84 -5.42 10.51 -11.03
N LYS A 85 -5.88 11.66 -10.52
CA LYS A 85 -5.03 12.61 -9.79
C LYS A 85 -4.42 11.99 -8.54
N PHE A 86 -5.15 11.12 -7.86
CA PHE A 86 -4.69 10.43 -6.66
C PHE A 86 -3.53 9.47 -6.95
N LEU A 87 -3.67 8.58 -7.94
CA LEU A 87 -2.57 7.70 -8.35
C LEU A 87 -1.36 8.52 -8.79
N GLN A 88 -1.60 9.55 -9.59
CA GLN A 88 -0.57 10.45 -10.07
C GLN A 88 0.16 11.19 -8.94
N GLU A 89 -0.54 11.59 -7.87
CA GLU A 89 0.06 12.17 -6.66
C GLU A 89 0.96 11.16 -5.94
N ILE A 90 0.48 9.93 -5.73
CA ILE A 90 1.25 8.87 -5.06
C ILE A 90 2.55 8.57 -5.79
N PHE A 91 2.47 8.36 -7.11
CA PHE A 91 3.63 7.94 -7.89
C PHE A 91 4.62 9.07 -8.21
N ARG A 92 4.18 10.34 -8.17
CA ARG A 92 5.09 11.50 -8.26
C ARG A 92 5.81 11.80 -6.95
N ASN A 93 5.18 11.49 -5.82
CA ASN A 93 5.81 11.60 -4.51
C ASN A 93 6.72 10.40 -4.25
N LYS A 94 7.52 10.50 -3.17
CA LYS A 94 8.37 9.39 -2.76
C LYS A 94 7.50 8.18 -2.42
N ASN A 95 7.83 7.06 -3.05
CA ASN A 95 7.12 5.80 -2.88
C ASN A 95 8.10 4.62 -3.00
N ILE A 96 7.69 3.48 -2.48
CA ILE A 96 8.40 2.20 -2.57
C ILE A 96 7.41 1.18 -3.10
N VAL A 97 7.63 0.71 -4.33
CA VAL A 97 6.81 -0.33 -4.95
C VAL A 97 7.36 -1.69 -4.51
N LEU A 98 6.55 -2.46 -3.78
CA LEU A 98 6.93 -3.76 -3.22
C LEU A 98 6.38 -4.92 -4.06
N VAL A 99 5.21 -4.70 -4.68
CA VAL A 99 4.58 -5.62 -5.62
C VAL A 99 4.05 -4.80 -6.78
N ASP A 100 4.36 -5.22 -8.01
CA ASP A 100 3.70 -4.74 -9.23
C ASP A 100 3.57 -5.89 -10.24
N LYS A 101 2.39 -6.51 -10.25
CA LYS A 101 2.01 -7.52 -11.24
C LYS A 101 1.37 -6.90 -12.49
N PHE A 102 1.07 -5.60 -12.48
CA PHE A 102 0.54 -4.88 -13.64
C PHE A 102 1.63 -4.42 -14.61
N GLY A 103 2.90 -4.41 -14.18
CA GLY A 103 4.06 -4.07 -15.01
C GLY A 103 4.13 -2.59 -15.36
N THR A 104 3.79 -1.73 -14.41
CA THR A 104 3.61 -0.28 -14.60
C THR A 104 4.80 0.54 -14.09
N TRP A 105 5.53 0.05 -13.08
CA TRP A 105 6.54 0.80 -12.32
C TRP A 105 7.85 0.05 -12.15
#